data_AF-A0A5C5YYZ6-F1
#
_entry.id   AF-A0A5C5YYZ6-F1
#
_cell.length_a   1.000
_cell.length_b   1.000
_cell.length_c   1.000
_cell.angle_alpha   90.00
_cell.angle_beta   90.00
_cell.angle_gamma   90.00
#
_symmetry.space_group_name_H-M   'P 1'
#
loop_
_entity.id
_entity.type
_entity.pdbx_description
1 polymer ?
#
loop_
_entity_poly.entity_id
_entity_poly.type
_entity_poly.pdbx_seq_one_letter_code
_entity_poly.pdbx_strand_id
1 'polypeptide(L)'
;MKRMIGCLLILCMIRGSLLAADWDPNDDTFDPSIHSVVVGDASWLGDPSPFVHMGLPRTGYTHVNPTNWEGFDPSVQISLMVPKKPSETTPQAGGMLMMNKNQTMEFIKVFENGLKAEPEEKRIQIKTGFKDADWAVTFASEKGQRFLQLENKTKDKVDTYRFSVNASKKLLGAIRHSLKKVESTTEK
;
A
#
# COMPACT_ATOMS: atom_id res chain seq x y z
N MET A 1 -19.78 -67.73 0.84
CA MET A 1 -18.47 -67.03 0.80
C MET A 1 -18.65 -65.66 0.15
N LYS A 2 -17.95 -64.66 0.73
CA LYS A 2 -17.65 -63.31 0.22
C LYS A 2 -18.76 -62.24 0.27
N ARG A 3 -18.60 -61.44 1.32
CA ARG A 3 -19.12 -60.10 1.59
C ARG A 3 -18.83 -59.14 0.41
N MET A 4 -19.79 -58.29 0.07
CA MET A 4 -19.53 -56.99 -0.55
C MET A 4 -20.41 -55.95 0.14
N ILE A 5 -19.89 -55.41 1.25
CA ILE A 5 -20.32 -54.14 1.81
C ILE A 5 -19.58 -53.08 1.00
N GLY A 6 -20.24 -52.54 -0.02
CA GLY A 6 -19.70 -51.54 -0.94
C GLY A 6 -19.88 -50.13 -0.38
N CYS A 7 -18.79 -49.60 0.17
CA CYS A 7 -18.48 -48.21 0.49
C CYS A 7 -19.63 -47.19 0.37
N LEU A 8 -20.15 -46.82 1.55
CA LEU A 8 -20.84 -45.55 1.79
C LEU A 8 -19.91 -44.42 1.33
N LEU A 9 -20.34 -43.64 0.34
CA LEU A 9 -19.70 -42.39 -0.08
C LEU A 9 -19.63 -41.45 1.13
N ILE A 10 -18.43 -41.33 1.70
CA ILE A 10 -18.08 -40.29 2.68
C ILE A 10 -18.00 -38.97 1.89
N LEU A 11 -19.16 -38.40 1.61
CA LEU A 11 -19.33 -37.10 0.98
C LEU A 11 -19.51 -36.00 2.05
N CYS A 12 -18.71 -36.04 3.11
CA CYS A 12 -18.93 -35.17 4.29
C CYS A 12 -17.73 -34.40 4.82
N MET A 13 -16.50 -34.50 4.28
CA MET A 13 -15.36 -33.73 4.83
C MET A 13 -14.40 -33.18 3.78
N ILE A 14 -14.96 -32.58 2.72
CA ILE A 14 -14.29 -31.42 2.12
C ILE A 14 -15.21 -30.25 2.43
N ARG A 15 -15.27 -29.87 3.71
CA ARG A 15 -15.39 -28.43 4.00
C ARG A 15 -14.13 -27.87 3.38
N GLY A 16 -14.27 -27.39 2.14
CA GLY A 16 -13.23 -26.63 1.50
C GLY A 16 -12.76 -25.66 2.57
N SER A 17 -11.49 -25.77 2.91
CA SER A 17 -10.76 -24.67 3.50
C SER A 17 -11.09 -23.52 2.55
N LEU A 18 -12.09 -22.72 2.91
CA LEU A 18 -12.14 -21.34 2.50
C LEU A 18 -10.75 -20.88 2.91
N LEU A 19 -9.82 -20.88 1.95
CA LEU A 19 -8.64 -20.06 2.02
C LEU A 19 -9.25 -18.70 2.29
N ALA A 20 -9.31 -18.31 3.56
CA ALA A 20 -9.60 -16.95 3.93
C ALA A 20 -8.70 -16.15 3.01
N ALA A 21 -9.25 -15.17 2.30
CA ALA A 21 -8.41 -14.30 1.51
C ALA A 21 -7.29 -13.85 2.47
N ASP A 22 -6.05 -14.24 2.19
CA ASP A 22 -4.89 -13.98 3.08
C ASP A 22 -4.69 -12.47 3.31
N TRP A 23 -5.51 -11.65 2.67
CA TRP A 23 -5.52 -10.21 2.63
C TRP A 23 -6.94 -9.68 2.43
N ASP A 24 -7.35 -8.70 3.25
CA ASP A 24 -8.59 -7.94 3.10
C ASP A 24 -8.28 -6.48 2.67
N PRO A 25 -8.83 -5.98 1.55
CA PRO A 25 -8.67 -4.58 1.12
C PRO A 25 -9.26 -3.55 2.08
N ASN A 26 -10.21 -3.93 2.93
CA ASN A 26 -10.87 -3.05 3.89
C ASN A 26 -10.24 -3.08 5.28
N ASP A 27 -9.28 -3.98 5.51
CA ASP A 27 -8.50 -4.02 6.75
C ASP A 27 -7.80 -2.67 6.96
N ASP A 28 -7.81 -2.23 8.21
CA ASP A 28 -7.16 -0.99 8.62
C ASP A 28 -5.81 -1.21 9.30
N THR A 29 -5.43 -2.47 9.50
CA THR A 29 -4.20 -2.89 10.14
C THR A 29 -3.25 -3.52 9.11
N PHE A 30 -1.96 -3.27 9.29
CA PHE A 30 -0.91 -3.89 8.48
C PHE A 30 -0.44 -5.20 9.12
N ASP A 31 -0.39 -6.27 8.32
CA ASP A 31 0.10 -7.58 8.71
C ASP A 31 1.45 -7.89 8.04
N PRO A 32 2.57 -7.87 8.81
CA PRO A 32 3.89 -8.19 8.28
C PRO A 32 4.11 -9.67 7.94
N SER A 33 3.19 -10.56 8.34
CA SER A 33 3.24 -11.99 8.04
C SER A 33 2.76 -12.32 6.63
N ILE A 34 1.99 -11.42 6.01
CA ILE A 34 1.61 -11.53 4.61
C ILE A 34 2.83 -11.18 3.75
N HIS A 35 3.52 -12.22 3.28
CA HIS A 35 4.71 -12.07 2.45
C HIS A 35 4.39 -11.83 0.99
N SER A 36 3.24 -12.33 0.51
CA SER A 36 2.79 -12.06 -0.84
C SER A 36 1.27 -12.18 -1.02
N VAL A 37 0.72 -11.22 -1.75
CA VAL A 37 -0.61 -11.14 -2.34
C VAL A 37 -0.41 -10.93 -3.82
N VAL A 38 -1.06 -11.75 -4.63
CA VAL A 38 -1.03 -11.61 -6.09
C VAL A 38 -2.10 -10.60 -6.49
N VAL A 39 -1.66 -9.49 -7.06
CA VAL A 39 -2.53 -8.45 -7.61
C VAL A 39 -2.40 -8.42 -9.14
N GLY A 40 -3.54 -8.58 -9.83
CA GLY A 40 -3.57 -8.67 -11.29
C GLY A 40 -2.81 -9.90 -11.80
N ASP A 41 -2.14 -9.75 -12.95
CA ASP A 41 -1.56 -10.90 -13.66
C ASP A 41 -0.16 -11.32 -13.17
N ALA A 42 0.52 -10.53 -12.31
CA ALA A 42 1.90 -10.85 -11.91
C ALA A 42 2.50 -10.09 -10.70
N SER A 43 1.75 -9.23 -9.99
CA SER A 43 2.37 -8.40 -8.93
C SER A 43 2.29 -9.10 -7.57
N TRP A 44 3.45 -9.50 -7.02
CA TRP A 44 3.60 -10.09 -5.69
C TRP A 44 3.89 -8.96 -4.69
N LEU A 45 2.87 -8.54 -3.95
CA LEU A 45 2.96 -7.46 -2.96
C LEU A 45 2.86 -8.07 -1.56
N GLY A 46 3.46 -7.51 -0.51
CA GLY A 46 3.27 -8.01 0.86
C GLY A 46 1.83 -7.84 1.35
N ASP A 47 1.60 -7.00 2.36
CA ASP A 47 0.26 -6.58 2.75
C ASP A 47 -0.07 -5.20 2.16
N PRO A 48 -0.58 -5.10 0.92
CA PRO A 48 -0.76 -3.81 0.26
C PRO A 48 -1.93 -3.01 0.84
N SER A 49 -1.82 -1.70 0.75
CA SER A 49 -2.95 -0.78 0.94
C SER A 49 -3.53 -0.39 -0.42
N PRO A 50 -4.85 -0.51 -0.64
CA PRO A 50 -5.45 -0.14 -1.91
C PRO A 50 -5.63 1.38 -2.04
N PHE A 51 -5.58 1.91 -3.26
CA PHE A 51 -5.89 3.30 -3.58
C PHE A 51 -6.61 3.44 -4.91
N VAL A 52 -7.28 4.58 -5.11
CA VAL A 52 -7.88 4.98 -6.38
C VAL A 52 -6.99 6.03 -7.04
N HIS A 53 -6.57 5.79 -8.28
CA HIS A 53 -5.89 6.80 -9.09
C HIS A 53 -6.92 7.64 -9.84
N MET A 54 -6.95 8.96 -9.64
CA MET A 54 -8.03 9.82 -10.18
C MET A 54 -8.05 9.92 -11.70
N GLY A 55 -6.94 9.63 -12.39
CA GLY A 55 -6.86 9.60 -13.85
C GLY A 55 -7.09 8.23 -14.49
N LEU A 56 -7.34 7.17 -13.72
CA LEU A 56 -7.47 5.80 -14.25
C LEU A 56 -8.60 5.02 -13.56
N PRO A 57 -9.44 4.29 -14.31
CA PRO A 57 -10.56 3.54 -13.74
C PRO A 57 -10.10 2.17 -13.20
N ARG A 58 -9.16 2.16 -12.25
CA ARG A 58 -8.63 0.96 -11.60
C ARG A 58 -8.04 1.24 -10.23
N THR A 59 -8.16 0.27 -9.34
CA THR A 59 -7.52 0.25 -8.03
C THR A 59 -6.03 0.02 -8.19
N GLY A 60 -5.23 0.86 -7.56
CA GLY A 60 -3.80 0.64 -7.37
C GLY A 60 -3.50 0.14 -5.96
N TYR A 61 -2.26 -0.28 -5.74
CA TYR A 61 -1.82 -0.96 -4.53
C TYR A 61 -0.44 -0.46 -4.11
N THR A 62 -0.21 -0.38 -2.80
CA THR A 62 1.09 0.02 -2.27
C THR A 62 2.03 -1.16 -2.09
N HIS A 63 3.33 -0.88 -2.19
CA HIS A 63 4.38 -1.72 -1.64
C HIS A 63 5.32 -0.83 -0.83
N VAL A 64 5.55 -1.19 0.43
CA VAL A 64 6.43 -0.42 1.33
C VAL A 64 7.56 -1.31 1.77
N ASN A 65 8.79 -0.84 1.59
CA ASN A 65 9.99 -1.60 1.88
C ASN A 65 11.09 -0.71 2.47
N PRO A 66 11.91 -1.25 3.40
CA PRO A 66 13.18 -0.64 3.73
C PRO A 66 14.16 -0.79 2.56
N THR A 67 14.98 0.22 2.33
CA THR A 67 15.98 0.25 1.27
C THR A 67 17.31 0.75 1.81
N ASN A 68 18.40 0.22 1.26
CA ASN A 68 19.75 0.69 1.49
C ASN A 68 20.47 0.64 0.15
N TRP A 69 20.36 1.71 -0.63
CA TRP A 69 20.98 1.81 -1.96
C TRP A 69 22.27 2.61 -1.86
N GLU A 70 23.27 2.20 -2.63
CA GLU A 70 24.54 2.90 -2.68
C GLU A 70 24.33 4.37 -3.10
N GLY A 71 24.91 5.30 -2.34
CA GLY A 71 24.76 6.74 -2.57
C GLY A 71 23.52 7.40 -1.96
N PHE A 72 22.67 6.65 -1.25
CA PHE A 72 21.53 7.19 -0.51
C PHE A 72 21.57 6.78 0.97
N ASP A 73 21.06 7.65 1.85
CA ASP A 73 20.80 7.25 3.23
C ASP A 73 19.82 6.07 3.25
N PRO A 74 19.97 5.11 4.18
CA PRO A 74 18.96 4.09 4.44
C PRO A 74 17.56 4.71 4.57
N SER A 75 16.63 4.21 3.77
CA SER A 75 15.38 4.90 3.45
C SER A 75 14.19 3.95 3.47
N VAL A 76 13.01 4.50 3.77
CA VAL A 76 11.73 3.84 3.49
C VAL A 76 11.29 4.23 2.10
N GLN A 77 11.05 3.22 1.27
CA GLN A 77 10.47 3.36 -0.06
C GLN A 77 8.98 3.00 0.01
N ILE A 78 8.15 3.84 -0.59
CA ILE A 78 6.72 3.62 -0.82
C ILE A 78 6.51 3.63 -2.32
N SER A 79 6.16 2.48 -2.88
CA SER A 79 5.79 2.33 -4.29
C SER A 79 4.28 2.31 -4.43
N LEU A 80 3.75 3.14 -5.32
CA LEU A 80 2.35 3.17 -5.75
C LEU A 80 2.29 2.48 -7.11
N MET A 81 1.67 1.30 -7.17
CA MET A 81 1.60 0.51 -8.39
C MET A 81 0.17 0.44 -8.87
N VAL A 82 -0.04 0.73 -10.14
CA VAL A 82 -1.31 0.53 -10.81
C VAL A 82 -1.21 -0.72 -11.69
N PRO A 83 -1.95 -1.80 -11.40
CA PRO A 83 -1.87 -3.05 -12.16
C PRO A 83 -2.18 -2.82 -13.64
N LYS A 84 -1.50 -3.58 -14.51
CA LYS A 84 -1.73 -3.56 -15.95
C LYS A 84 -3.09 -4.15 -16.30
N LYS A 85 -3.68 -3.67 -17.40
CA LYS A 85 -4.78 -4.37 -18.07
C LYS A 85 -4.23 -5.41 -19.03
N PRO A 86 -5.00 -6.47 -19.35
CA PRO A 86 -4.69 -7.34 -20.47
C PRO A 86 -4.49 -6.47 -21.73
N SER A 87 -3.36 -6.64 -22.42
CA SER A 87 -2.84 -5.84 -23.55
C SER A 87 -1.88 -4.69 -23.23
N GLU A 88 -1.70 -4.28 -21.98
CA GLU A 88 -0.72 -3.24 -21.64
C GLU A 88 0.67 -3.85 -21.40
N THR A 89 1.70 -3.28 -22.02
CA THR A 89 3.11 -3.70 -21.81
C THR A 89 3.75 -2.97 -20.64
N THR A 90 3.38 -1.71 -20.41
CA THR A 90 3.88 -0.84 -19.33
C THR A 90 2.76 -0.34 -18.41
N PRO A 91 3.01 -0.14 -17.10
CA PRO A 91 2.05 0.55 -16.22
C PRO A 91 1.76 1.97 -16.71
N GLN A 92 0.48 2.38 -16.70
CA GLN A 92 0.07 3.72 -17.15
C GLN A 92 0.28 4.81 -16.09
N ALA A 93 0.29 4.43 -14.82
CA ALA A 93 0.56 5.31 -13.69
C ALA A 93 1.27 4.56 -12.58
N GLY A 94 1.83 5.33 -11.67
CA GLY A 94 2.53 4.85 -10.51
C GLY A 94 3.40 5.96 -9.94
N GLY A 95 3.94 5.71 -8.77
CA GLY A 95 4.76 6.68 -8.08
C GLY A 95 5.68 5.99 -7.10
N MET A 96 6.74 6.69 -6.73
CA MET A 96 7.67 6.24 -5.73
C MET A 96 8.02 7.41 -4.83
N LEU A 97 7.84 7.22 -3.53
CA LEU A 97 8.36 8.10 -2.50
C LEU A 97 9.52 7.37 -1.85
N MET A 98 10.66 8.05 -1.75
CA MET A 98 11.81 7.58 -0.99
C MET A 98 12.12 8.61 0.07
N MET A 99 12.14 8.19 1.33
CA MET A 99 12.33 9.07 2.47
C MET A 99 13.37 8.45 3.39
N ASN A 100 14.38 9.21 3.77
CA ASN A 100 15.32 8.75 4.81
C ASN A 100 14.60 8.68 6.17
N LYS A 101 15.32 8.25 7.22
CA LYS A 101 14.78 8.12 8.58
C LYS A 101 14.04 9.38 9.06
N ASN A 102 14.68 10.55 8.95
CA ASN A 102 14.11 11.81 9.46
C ASN A 102 12.88 12.24 8.66
N GLN A 103 12.95 12.16 7.34
CA GLN A 103 11.82 12.46 6.45
C GLN A 103 10.64 11.52 6.72
N THR A 104 10.91 10.23 6.93
CA THR A 104 9.88 9.24 7.24
C THR A 104 9.18 9.54 8.57
N MET A 105 9.93 9.92 9.60
CA MET A 105 9.35 10.33 10.89
C MET A 105 8.49 11.60 10.78
N GLU A 106 8.93 12.59 10.00
CA GLU A 106 8.13 13.78 9.70
C GLU A 106 6.84 13.39 8.98
N PHE A 107 6.92 12.51 7.98
CA PHE A 107 5.75 12.04 7.23
C PHE A 107 4.77 11.26 8.11
N ILE A 108 5.23 10.35 8.97
CA ILE A 108 4.40 9.63 9.94
C ILE A 108 3.61 10.61 10.82
N LYS A 109 4.24 11.68 11.32
CA LYS A 109 3.56 12.69 12.16
C LYS A 109 2.47 13.42 11.39
N VAL A 110 2.76 13.84 10.15
CA VAL A 110 1.75 14.45 9.28
C VAL A 110 0.58 13.49 9.05
N PHE A 111 0.89 12.22 8.80
CA PHE A 111 -0.08 11.17 8.54
C PHE A 111 -1.01 10.94 9.73
N GLU A 112 -0.43 10.77 10.93
CA GLU A 112 -1.18 10.55 12.17
C GLU A 112 -2.06 11.74 12.54
N ASN A 113 -1.54 12.95 12.39
CA ASN A 113 -2.30 14.16 12.70
C ASN A 113 -3.49 14.31 11.75
N GLY A 114 -3.31 14.09 10.45
CA GLY A 114 -4.41 14.18 9.48
C GLY A 114 -5.46 13.07 9.62
N LEU A 115 -5.07 11.88 10.08
CA LEU A 115 -6.04 10.82 10.39
C LEU A 115 -6.90 11.13 11.62
N LYS A 116 -6.39 11.92 12.58
CA LYS A 116 -7.11 12.28 13.82
C LYS A 116 -7.90 13.59 13.71
N ALA A 117 -7.39 14.55 12.96
CA ALA A 117 -8.01 15.86 12.79
C ALA A 117 -9.30 15.77 11.95
N GLU A 118 -10.12 16.82 11.97
CA GLU A 118 -11.13 17.01 10.93
C GLU A 118 -10.44 17.26 9.58
N PRO A 119 -11.03 16.81 8.44
CA PRO A 119 -10.46 17.06 7.13
C PRO A 119 -10.33 18.56 6.88
N GLU A 120 -9.09 19.01 6.69
CA GLU A 120 -8.76 20.34 6.19
C GLU A 120 -8.09 20.13 4.84
N GLU A 121 -8.66 20.69 3.78
CA GLU A 121 -8.14 20.59 2.41
C GLU A 121 -6.88 21.42 2.20
N LYS A 122 -5.88 21.14 3.02
CA LYS A 122 -4.58 21.77 3.02
C LYS A 122 -3.55 20.82 2.42
N ARG A 123 -2.94 21.26 1.33
CA ARG A 123 -1.82 20.56 0.69
C ARG A 123 -0.56 20.69 1.55
N ILE A 124 -0.07 19.58 2.07
CA ILE A 124 1.14 19.51 2.91
C ILE A 124 2.25 18.87 2.08
N GLN A 125 3.34 19.61 1.83
CA GLN A 125 4.49 19.09 1.08
C GLN A 125 5.17 17.95 1.84
N ILE A 126 5.47 16.86 1.14
CA ILE A 126 6.27 15.74 1.62
C ILE A 126 7.71 15.96 1.19
N LYS A 127 8.64 15.97 2.15
CA LYS A 127 10.07 15.98 1.85
C LYS A 127 10.51 14.57 1.45
N THR A 128 11.17 14.43 0.31
CA THR A 128 11.69 13.15 -0.18
C THR A 128 13.21 13.23 -0.41
N GLY A 129 13.85 12.09 -0.62
CA GLY A 129 15.27 12.00 -1.00
C GLY A 129 15.55 12.50 -2.42
N PHE A 130 14.52 12.70 -3.25
CA PHE A 130 14.65 13.20 -4.62
C PHE A 130 14.37 14.70 -4.68
N LYS A 131 15.37 15.50 -5.07
CA LYS A 131 15.29 16.97 -5.05
C LYS A 131 14.17 17.56 -5.91
N ASP A 132 13.84 16.92 -7.03
CA ASP A 132 12.85 17.41 -7.98
C ASP A 132 11.47 16.77 -7.83
N ALA A 133 11.27 15.93 -6.80
CA ALA A 133 10.00 15.25 -6.59
C ALA A 133 9.03 16.14 -5.79
N ASP A 134 7.95 16.58 -6.44
CA ASP A 134 6.91 17.41 -5.83
C ASP A 134 5.75 16.52 -5.33
N TRP A 135 5.99 15.90 -4.18
CA TRP A 135 4.99 15.11 -3.46
C TRP A 135 4.27 15.92 -2.40
N ALA A 136 2.96 15.75 -2.29
CA ALA A 136 2.18 16.29 -1.20
C ALA A 136 1.10 15.34 -0.71
N VAL A 137 0.65 15.57 0.51
CA VAL A 137 -0.49 14.91 1.14
C VAL A 137 -1.57 15.92 1.51
N THR A 138 -2.82 15.54 1.30
CA THR A 138 -4.01 16.30 1.69
C THR A 138 -5.00 15.35 2.37
N PHE A 139 -5.67 15.81 3.42
CA PHE A 139 -6.76 15.09 4.08
C PHE A 139 -8.07 15.76 3.73
N ALA A 140 -8.90 15.12 2.92
CA ALA A 140 -10.09 15.73 2.36
C ALA A 140 -11.34 14.88 2.63
N SER A 141 -12.49 15.46 2.33
CA SER A 141 -13.78 14.80 2.42
C SER A 141 -14.60 15.12 1.18
N GLU A 142 -15.11 14.09 0.50
CA GLU A 142 -16.01 14.24 -0.64
C GLU A 142 -17.27 13.44 -0.38
N LYS A 143 -18.44 14.07 -0.50
CA LYS A 143 -19.75 13.43 -0.24
C LYS A 143 -19.83 12.73 1.13
N GLY A 144 -19.18 13.32 2.15
CA GLY A 144 -19.13 12.78 3.51
C GLY A 144 -18.15 11.62 3.71
N GLN A 145 -17.41 11.22 2.67
CA GLN A 145 -16.38 10.20 2.77
C GLN A 145 -15.01 10.86 2.90
N ARG A 146 -14.34 10.59 4.02
CA ARG A 146 -12.97 11.05 4.28
C ARG A 146 -11.95 10.20 3.54
N PHE A 147 -10.92 10.83 3.01
CA PHE A 147 -9.79 10.15 2.38
C PHE A 147 -8.49 10.92 2.55
N LEU A 148 -7.38 10.19 2.46
CA LEU A 148 -6.06 10.77 2.25
C LEU A 148 -5.80 10.84 0.75
N GLN A 149 -5.29 11.97 0.29
CA GLN A 149 -4.88 12.18 -1.09
C GLN A 149 -3.38 12.42 -1.15
N LEU A 150 -2.65 11.55 -1.85
CA LEU A 150 -1.28 11.80 -2.27
C LEU A 150 -1.29 12.40 -3.67
N GLU A 151 -0.46 13.41 -3.88
CA GLU A 151 -0.28 14.05 -5.18
C GLU A 151 1.20 14.05 -5.55
N ASN A 152 1.51 13.68 -6.79
CA ASN A 152 2.82 13.88 -7.39
C ASN A 152 2.70 14.83 -8.57
N LYS A 153 3.36 15.97 -8.48
CA LYS A 153 3.37 16.96 -9.55
C LYS A 153 4.68 16.86 -10.33
N THR A 154 4.54 16.77 -11.63
CA THR A 154 5.63 16.87 -12.61
C THR A 154 5.40 18.11 -13.47
N LYS A 155 6.32 18.41 -14.40
CA LYS A 155 6.12 19.51 -15.35
C LYS A 155 4.89 19.30 -16.23
N ASP A 156 4.60 18.04 -16.58
CA ASP A 156 3.61 17.70 -17.60
C ASP A 156 2.27 17.23 -17.03
N LYS A 157 2.26 16.74 -15.78
CA LYS A 157 1.06 16.17 -15.16
C LYS A 157 1.05 16.23 -13.63
N VAL A 158 -0.15 16.08 -13.07
CA VAL A 158 -0.39 15.82 -11.65
C VAL A 158 -1.03 14.44 -11.54
N ASP A 159 -0.36 13.50 -10.88
CA ASP A 159 -0.95 12.21 -10.53
C ASP A 159 -1.54 12.30 -9.11
N THR A 160 -2.78 11.86 -8.94
CA THR A 160 -3.52 11.93 -7.67
C THR A 160 -3.98 10.54 -7.25
N TYR A 161 -3.65 10.16 -6.02
CA TYR A 161 -3.88 8.85 -5.43
C TYR A 161 -4.69 8.99 -4.15
N ARG A 162 -5.90 8.44 -4.11
CA ARG A 162 -6.81 8.53 -2.96
C ARG A 162 -6.90 7.22 -2.19
N PHE A 163 -6.75 7.32 -0.88
CA PHE A 163 -6.81 6.21 0.05
C PHE A 163 -8.01 6.41 0.98
N SER A 164 -8.82 5.37 1.17
CA SER A 164 -9.82 5.37 2.24
C SER A 164 -9.13 5.51 3.60
N VAL A 165 -9.88 5.87 4.64
CA VAL A 165 -9.32 5.96 6.01
C VAL A 165 -8.67 4.65 6.45
N ASN A 166 -9.28 3.50 6.15
CA ASN A 166 -8.73 2.18 6.50
C ASN A 166 -7.44 1.89 5.73
N ALA A 167 -7.45 2.08 4.40
CA ALA A 167 -6.25 1.92 3.59
C ALA A 167 -5.12 2.85 4.03
N SER A 168 -5.46 4.05 4.50
CA SER A 168 -4.50 5.03 5.03
C SER A 168 -3.86 4.54 6.33
N LYS A 169 -4.66 4.00 7.27
CA LYS A 169 -4.14 3.41 8.52
C LYS A 169 -3.23 2.20 8.25
N LYS A 170 -3.64 1.34 7.31
CA LYS A 170 -2.87 0.18 6.85
C LYS A 170 -1.53 0.61 6.26
N LEU A 171 -1.54 1.63 5.39
CA LEU A 171 -0.31 2.21 4.82
C LEU A 171 0.61 2.75 5.92
N LEU A 172 0.06 3.48 6.90
CA LEU A 172 0.82 3.98 8.04
C LEU A 172 1.48 2.84 8.84
N GLY A 173 0.78 1.71 9.03
CA GLY A 173 1.34 0.50 9.63
C GLY A 173 2.54 -0.04 8.86
N ALA A 174 2.43 -0.16 7.54
CA ALA A 174 3.50 -0.62 6.65
C ALA A 174 4.74 0.31 6.68
N ILE A 175 4.52 1.64 6.72
CA ILE A 175 5.57 2.65 6.82
C ILE A 175 6.33 2.51 8.14
N ARG A 176 5.62 2.40 9.27
CA ARG A 176 6.22 2.21 10.59
C ARG A 176 7.04 0.92 10.67
N HIS A 177 6.51 -0.17 10.10
CA HIS A 177 7.23 -1.45 10.05
C HIS A 177 8.54 -1.34 9.26
N SER A 178 8.49 -0.68 8.09
CA SER A 178 9.67 -0.50 7.25
C SER A 178 10.69 0.43 7.89
N LEU A 179 10.26 1.50 8.58
CA LEU A 179 11.15 2.38 9.34
C LEU A 179 11.92 1.60 10.41
N LYS A 180 11.23 0.75 11.20
CA LYS A 180 11.89 -0.10 12.21
C LYS A 180 12.95 -1.03 11.60
N LYS A 181 12.73 -1.52 10.37
CA LYS A 181 13.72 -2.35 9.65
C LYS A 181 14.93 -1.53 9.18
N VAL A 182 14.72 -0.29 8.75
CA VAL A 182 15.82 0.63 8.43
C VAL A 182 16.69 0.84 9.68
N GLU A 183 16.07 1.16 10.81
CA GLU A 183 16.77 1.42 12.08
C GLU A 183 17.60 0.22 12.56
N SER A 184 17.02 -0.98 12.54
CA SER A 184 17.71 -2.20 12.99
C SER A 184 18.87 -2.64 12.10
N THR A 185 18.94 -2.13 10.87
CA THR A 185 20.05 -2.41 9.94
C THR A 185 21.16 -1.38 10.09
N THR A 186 20.85 -0.14 10.49
CA THR A 186 21.83 0.95 10.69
C THR A 186 22.51 0.96 12.05
N GLU A 187 21.94 0.29 13.05
CA GLU A 187 22.51 0.19 14.40
C GLU A 187 23.44 -1.03 14.59
N LYS A 188 23.74 -1.76 13.51
CA LYS A 188 24.69 -2.87 13.47
C LYS A 188 26.02 -2.43 12.87
#